data_AF-A0AA39FS84-F1
#
_entry.id   AF-A0AA39FS84-F1
#
_cell.length_a   1.000
_cell.length_b   1.000
_cell.length_c   1.000
_cell.angle_alpha   90.00
_cell.angle_beta   90.00
_cell.angle_gamma   90.00
#
_symmetry.space_group_name_H-M   'P 1'
#
loop_
_entity.id
_entity.type
_entity.pdbx_description
1 polymer ?
#
loop_
_entity_poly.entity_id
_entity_poly.type
_entity_poly.pdbx_seq_one_letter_code
_entity_poly.pdbx_strand_id
1 'polypeptide(L)'
;MLTSQPTLDDSSGKSGAKFYQSYDKLFIIKTLTSEEVERMHSFLKHYHPYIVERHGKTLLPQYLGMYRLTVDGVEHYVVAIRNVFSNHLTTHKKFDLKGSTVDREASDKEKEKDLPTYKDNDFVKDGMKIYIGDEAKKKLIDTLTADVDFLTRLHLMDYSLLLGLHDCARAEQENRERAEREEDEDNHDDEDDSESGSGLESRGPGTE
;
A
#
# COMPACT_ATOMS: atom_id res chain seq x y z
N MET A 1 5.03 -16.01 11.51
CA MET A 1 5.07 -14.58 11.15
C MET A 1 4.23 -14.21 9.91
N LEU A 2 3.79 -15.16 9.04
CA LEU A 2 2.78 -14.90 7.99
C LEU A 2 1.34 -15.30 8.38
N THR A 3 1.07 -15.49 9.68
CA THR A 3 -0.17 -16.11 10.18
C THR A 3 -1.29 -15.10 10.44
N SER A 4 -0.99 -13.81 10.41
CA SER A 4 -1.98 -12.74 10.62
C SER A 4 -2.74 -12.46 9.32
N GLN A 5 -4.04 -12.22 9.45
CA GLN A 5 -4.93 -12.01 8.31
C GLN A 5 -4.51 -10.79 7.48
N PRO A 6 -4.41 -10.92 6.15
CA PRO A 6 -4.17 -9.77 5.28
C PRO A 6 -5.40 -8.87 5.21
N THR A 7 -5.19 -7.57 5.10
CA THR A 7 -6.26 -6.57 4.97
C THR A 7 -6.64 -6.39 3.50
N LEU A 8 -7.92 -6.17 3.22
CA LEU A 8 -8.37 -5.83 1.87
C LEU A 8 -7.93 -4.38 1.56
N ASP A 9 -7.36 -4.16 0.38
CA ASP A 9 -7.08 -2.83 -0.14
C ASP A 9 -8.22 -2.41 -1.08
N ASP A 10 -8.97 -1.39 -0.68
CA ASP A 10 -10.10 -0.82 -1.43
C ASP A 10 -9.65 0.01 -2.65
N SER A 11 -8.36 -0.04 -3.01
CA SER A 11 -7.79 0.53 -4.23
C SER A 11 -8.20 -0.21 -5.52
N SER A 12 -9.36 -0.89 -5.52
CA SER A 12 -9.89 -1.68 -6.63
C SER A 12 -9.86 -0.90 -7.96
N GLY A 13 -8.88 -1.23 -8.80
CA GLY A 13 -8.75 -0.68 -10.13
C GLY A 13 -9.88 -1.14 -11.07
N LYS A 14 -9.97 -0.55 -12.26
CA LYS A 14 -10.99 -0.87 -13.28
C LYS A 14 -11.05 -2.37 -13.66
N SER A 15 -10.02 -3.17 -13.36
CA SER A 15 -9.92 -4.58 -13.74
C SER A 15 -10.72 -5.54 -12.84
N GLY A 16 -11.34 -5.05 -11.76
CA GLY A 16 -12.08 -5.90 -10.81
C GLY A 16 -11.21 -6.86 -9.99
N ALA A 17 -9.88 -6.76 -10.11
CA ALA A 17 -8.94 -7.52 -9.30
C ALA A 17 -8.96 -6.99 -7.86
N LYS A 18 -9.03 -7.92 -6.89
CA LYS A 18 -8.91 -7.61 -5.48
C LYS A 18 -7.44 -7.59 -5.09
N PHE A 19 -7.07 -6.60 -4.29
CA PHE A 19 -5.75 -6.49 -3.70
C PHE A 19 -5.87 -6.68 -2.20
N TYR A 20 -4.94 -7.41 -1.63
CA TYR A 20 -4.80 -7.57 -0.19
C TYR A 20 -3.40 -7.16 0.21
N GLN A 21 -3.27 -6.51 1.35
CA GLN A 21 -1.99 -6.17 1.94
C GLN A 21 -1.68 -7.13 3.09
N SER A 22 -0.45 -7.65 3.16
CA SER A 22 -0.03 -8.44 4.31
C SER A 22 -0.07 -7.60 5.58
N TYR A 23 -0.26 -8.25 6.74
CA TYR A 23 -0.34 -7.56 8.03
C TYR A 23 0.89 -6.66 8.31
N ASP A 24 2.08 -7.12 7.94
CA ASP A 24 3.34 -6.38 8.06
C ASP A 24 3.58 -5.35 6.94
N LYS A 25 2.63 -5.20 6.02
CA LYS A 25 2.64 -4.30 4.85
C LYS A 25 3.81 -4.55 3.88
N LEU A 26 4.53 -5.66 3.99
CA LEU A 26 5.67 -5.99 3.12
C LEU A 26 5.23 -6.54 1.75
N PHE A 27 4.05 -7.12 1.68
CA PHE A 27 3.56 -7.82 0.50
C PHE A 27 2.17 -7.35 0.10
N ILE A 28 1.94 -7.37 -1.21
CA ILE A 28 0.62 -7.23 -1.81
C ILE A 28 0.26 -8.56 -2.46
N ILE A 29 -0.97 -9.02 -2.22
CA ILE A 29 -1.54 -10.22 -2.82
C ILE A 29 -2.62 -9.74 -3.79
N LYS A 30 -2.42 -10.00 -5.08
CA LYS A 30 -3.38 -9.65 -6.13
C LYS A 30 -4.11 -10.91 -6.59
N THR A 31 -5.44 -10.85 -6.70
CA THR A 31 -6.21 -11.91 -7.37
C THR A 31 -6.02 -11.84 -8.88
N LEU A 32 -5.90 -13.00 -9.51
CA LEU A 32 -5.74 -13.13 -10.95
C LEU A 32 -6.92 -13.86 -11.59
N THR A 33 -7.21 -13.54 -12.84
CA THR A 33 -8.03 -14.41 -13.70
C THR A 33 -7.19 -15.54 -14.31
N SER A 34 -7.83 -16.61 -14.79
CA SER A 34 -7.12 -17.69 -15.48
C SER A 34 -6.31 -17.20 -16.69
N GLU A 35 -6.84 -16.23 -17.44
CA GLU A 35 -6.13 -15.59 -18.55
C GLU A 35 -4.90 -14.80 -18.10
N GLU A 36 -4.95 -14.13 -16.93
CA GLU A 36 -3.79 -13.47 -16.35
C GLU A 36 -2.72 -14.47 -15.91
N VAL A 37 -3.11 -15.63 -15.38
CA VAL A 37 -2.19 -16.72 -14.99
C VAL A 37 -1.46 -17.27 -16.21
N GLU A 38 -2.16 -17.54 -17.31
CA GLU A 38 -1.54 -17.99 -18.57
C GLU A 38 -0.55 -16.95 -19.12
N ARG A 39 -0.96 -15.67 -19.14
CA ARG A 39 -0.09 -14.56 -19.55
C ARG A 39 1.14 -14.46 -18.64
N MET A 40 0.97 -14.62 -17.34
CA MET A 40 2.07 -14.57 -16.37
C MET A 40 3.06 -15.72 -16.59
N HIS A 41 2.59 -16.95 -16.88
CA HIS A 41 3.49 -18.06 -17.23
C HIS A 41 4.32 -17.80 -18.49
N SER A 42 3.73 -17.15 -19.50
CA SER A 42 4.46 -16.72 -20.69
C SER A 42 5.49 -15.64 -20.35
N PHE A 43 5.07 -14.62 -19.60
CA PHE A 43 5.91 -13.51 -19.16
C PHE A 43 7.10 -13.94 -18.30
N LEU A 44 6.90 -14.89 -17.37
CA LEU A 44 7.93 -15.34 -16.43
C LEU A 44 9.20 -15.88 -17.12
N LYS A 45 9.06 -16.46 -18.31
CA LYS A 45 10.18 -16.96 -19.13
C LYS A 45 11.13 -15.84 -19.57
N HIS A 46 10.61 -14.63 -19.75
CA HIS A 46 11.37 -13.44 -20.12
C HIS A 46 11.78 -12.62 -18.90
N TYR A 47 10.89 -12.57 -17.89
CA TYR A 47 11.10 -11.82 -16.65
C TYR A 47 12.31 -12.34 -15.87
N HIS A 48 12.43 -13.64 -15.63
CA HIS A 48 13.52 -14.15 -14.79
C HIS A 48 14.92 -13.84 -15.36
N PRO A 49 15.21 -14.09 -16.66
CA PRO A 49 16.47 -13.66 -17.27
C PRO A 49 16.73 -12.16 -17.14
N TYR A 50 15.69 -11.33 -17.34
CA TYR A 50 15.80 -9.88 -17.19
C TYR A 50 16.19 -9.48 -15.76
N ILE A 51 15.57 -10.07 -14.74
CA ILE A 51 15.91 -9.83 -13.33
C ILE A 51 17.37 -10.21 -13.03
N VAL A 52 17.84 -11.34 -13.57
CA VAL A 52 19.23 -11.79 -13.41
C VAL A 52 20.20 -10.81 -14.07
N GLU A 53 19.94 -10.40 -15.31
CA GLU A 53 20.75 -9.44 -16.07
C GLU A 53 20.83 -8.08 -15.36
N ARG A 54 19.72 -7.61 -14.79
CA ARG A 54 19.65 -6.35 -14.06
C ARG A 54 20.13 -6.45 -12.61
N HIS A 55 20.54 -7.63 -12.16
CA HIS A 55 20.91 -7.91 -10.76
C HIS A 55 19.83 -7.45 -9.76
N GLY A 56 18.55 -7.65 -10.12
CA GLY A 56 17.40 -7.21 -9.32
C GLY A 56 17.13 -5.70 -9.30
N LYS A 57 17.92 -4.88 -10.02
CA LYS A 57 17.72 -3.42 -10.11
C LYS A 57 16.69 -3.08 -11.19
N THR A 58 15.41 -3.10 -10.80
CA THR A 58 14.25 -2.84 -11.66
C THR A 58 13.12 -2.21 -10.85
N LEU A 59 12.23 -1.49 -11.52
CA LEU A 59 10.95 -0.98 -11.01
C LEU A 59 9.78 -1.92 -11.32
N LEU A 60 10.00 -3.01 -12.05
CA LEU A 60 8.96 -4.00 -12.32
C LEU A 60 8.49 -4.66 -11.01
N PRO A 61 7.24 -5.15 -10.96
CA PRO A 61 6.75 -5.90 -9.81
C PRO A 61 7.69 -7.07 -9.47
N GLN A 62 8.01 -7.21 -8.20
CA GLN A 62 8.81 -8.34 -7.71
C GLN A 62 7.87 -9.49 -7.35
N TYR A 63 7.70 -10.42 -8.29
CA TYR A 63 6.86 -11.60 -8.11
C TYR A 63 7.55 -12.59 -7.17
N LEU A 64 6.91 -12.89 -6.05
CA LEU A 64 7.45 -13.74 -4.99
C LEU A 64 6.87 -15.16 -5.03
N GLY A 65 5.63 -15.29 -5.49
CA GLY A 65 4.98 -16.57 -5.65
C GLY A 65 3.60 -16.43 -6.28
N MET A 66 3.18 -17.45 -7.03
CA MET A 66 1.83 -17.57 -7.60
C MET A 66 1.19 -18.84 -7.09
N TYR A 67 -0.06 -18.74 -6.65
CA TYR A 67 -0.77 -19.80 -5.98
C TYR A 67 -2.16 -19.99 -6.58
N ARG A 68 -2.62 -21.24 -6.60
CA ARG A 68 -4.02 -21.59 -6.84
C ARG A 68 -4.59 -22.15 -5.55
N LEU A 69 -5.65 -21.56 -5.06
CA LEU A 69 -6.43 -22.03 -3.93
C LEU A 69 -7.73 -22.65 -4.44
N THR A 70 -8.17 -23.73 -3.82
CA THR A 70 -9.48 -24.34 -4.10
C THR A 70 -10.26 -24.39 -2.80
N VAL A 71 -11.38 -23.67 -2.74
CA VAL A 71 -12.25 -23.59 -1.55
C VAL A 71 -13.66 -23.90 -2.01
N ASP A 72 -14.31 -24.87 -1.36
CA ASP A 72 -15.67 -25.33 -1.72
C ASP A 72 -15.85 -25.65 -3.21
N GLY A 73 -14.80 -26.18 -3.84
CA GLY A 73 -14.77 -26.51 -5.26
C GLY A 73 -14.56 -25.33 -6.21
N VAL A 74 -14.41 -24.11 -5.70
CA VAL A 74 -14.12 -22.90 -6.49
C VAL A 74 -12.62 -22.62 -6.49
N GLU A 75 -12.06 -22.41 -7.68
CA GLU A 75 -10.65 -22.05 -7.85
C GLU A 75 -10.44 -20.54 -7.76
N HIS A 76 -9.42 -20.13 -7.01
CA HIS A 76 -8.95 -18.76 -6.89
C HIS A 76 -7.45 -18.69 -7.18
N TYR A 77 -7.05 -17.75 -8.02
CA TYR A 77 -5.66 -17.54 -8.38
C TYR A 77 -5.15 -16.27 -7.72
N VAL A 78 -3.97 -16.33 -7.11
CA VAL A 78 -3.34 -15.17 -6.48
C VAL A 78 -1.86 -15.11 -6.77
N VAL A 79 -1.33 -13.90 -6.81
CA VAL A 79 0.11 -13.65 -6.87
C VAL A 79 0.52 -12.76 -5.72
N ALA A 80 1.57 -13.16 -5.02
CA ALA A 80 2.23 -12.36 -4.00
C ALA A 80 3.37 -11.55 -4.65
N ILE A 81 3.34 -10.25 -4.45
CA ILE A 81 4.36 -9.32 -4.91
C ILE A 81 4.89 -8.49 -3.74
N ARG A 82 6.13 -8.00 -3.84
CA ARG A 82 6.64 -7.02 -2.87
C ARG A 82 5.82 -5.73 -2.93
N ASN A 83 5.46 -5.18 -1.77
CA ASN A 83 4.84 -3.86 -1.71
C ASN A 83 5.86 -2.79 -2.15
N VAL A 84 5.43 -1.89 -3.04
CA VAL A 84 6.26 -0.78 -3.54
C VAL A 84 6.43 0.29 -2.46
N PHE A 85 5.44 0.45 -1.57
CA PHE A 85 5.53 1.39 -0.47
C PHE A 85 6.22 0.77 0.74
N SER A 86 6.94 1.63 1.48
CA SER A 86 7.58 1.25 2.72
C SER A 86 6.54 0.81 3.76
N ASN A 87 6.87 -0.21 4.53
CA ASN A 87 6.11 -0.60 5.72
C ASN A 87 6.44 0.29 6.94
N HIS A 88 7.49 1.10 6.87
CA HIS A 88 7.97 1.96 7.96
C HIS A 88 7.69 3.45 7.74
N LEU A 89 7.48 3.88 6.49
CA LEU A 89 7.25 5.29 6.16
C LEU A 89 5.82 5.49 5.68
N THR A 90 5.08 6.38 6.34
CA THR A 90 3.70 6.73 5.96
C THR A 90 3.66 7.38 4.58
N THR A 91 2.86 6.83 3.67
CA THR A 91 2.59 7.49 2.39
C THR A 91 1.52 8.56 2.60
N HIS A 92 1.85 9.82 2.33
CA HIS A 92 0.93 10.95 2.51
C HIS A 92 0.30 11.42 1.20
N LYS A 93 0.92 11.12 0.05
CA LYS A 93 0.34 11.38 -1.28
C LYS A 93 0.68 10.24 -2.22
N LYS A 94 -0.29 9.84 -3.05
CA LYS A 94 -0.16 8.68 -3.94
C LYS A 94 -0.61 9.04 -5.36
N PHE A 95 0.14 8.59 -6.36
CA PHE A 95 -0.16 8.80 -7.78
C PHE A 95 -0.03 7.50 -8.58
N ASP A 96 -0.96 7.27 -9.49
CA ASP A 96 -0.85 6.31 -10.59
C ASP A 96 -0.58 7.11 -11.86
N LEU A 97 0.60 6.96 -12.48
CA LEU A 97 1.03 7.77 -13.63
C LEU A 97 1.23 6.88 -14.87
N LYS A 98 0.64 7.27 -16.01
CA LYS A 98 0.75 6.53 -17.28
C LYS A 98 1.41 7.35 -18.39
N GLY A 99 1.48 8.67 -18.25
CA GLY A 99 1.91 9.60 -19.29
C GLY A 99 0.84 9.94 -20.33
N SER A 100 -0.34 9.32 -20.26
CA SER A 100 -1.51 9.71 -21.07
C SER A 100 -2.36 10.77 -20.36
N THR A 101 -3.31 11.39 -21.07
CA THR A 101 -4.14 12.50 -20.53
C THR A 101 -5.63 12.18 -20.48
N VAL A 102 -6.11 11.22 -21.27
CA VAL A 102 -7.53 10.82 -21.34
C VAL A 102 -7.89 9.92 -20.15
N ASP A 103 -8.94 10.28 -19.40
CA ASP A 103 -9.38 9.58 -18.17
C ASP A 103 -8.31 9.48 -17.07
N ARG A 104 -7.38 10.44 -17.05
CA ARG A 104 -6.25 10.50 -16.11
C ARG A 104 -6.43 11.56 -15.03
N GLU A 105 -7.65 11.71 -14.51
CA GLU A 105 -7.96 12.42 -13.27
C GLU A 105 -8.59 11.45 -12.25
N ALA A 106 -8.32 11.66 -10.97
CA ALA A 106 -9.01 10.98 -9.89
C ALA A 106 -10.49 11.41 -9.83
N SER A 107 -11.39 10.45 -9.65
CA SER A 107 -12.81 10.72 -9.48
C SER A 107 -13.08 11.38 -8.13
N ASP A 108 -14.21 12.07 -7.99
CA ASP A 108 -14.60 12.69 -6.73
C ASP A 108 -14.65 11.67 -5.58
N LYS A 109 -15.23 10.50 -5.84
CA LYS A 109 -15.23 9.37 -4.88
C LYS A 109 -13.84 8.91 -4.46
N GLU A 110 -12.85 8.95 -5.36
CA GLU A 110 -11.46 8.59 -5.00
C GLU A 110 -10.83 9.69 -4.14
N LYS A 111 -11.15 10.95 -4.41
CA LYS A 111 -10.66 12.13 -3.66
C LYS A 111 -11.25 12.22 -2.25
N GLU A 112 -12.36 11.54 -1.96
CA GLU A 112 -12.97 11.43 -0.63
C GLU A 112 -12.27 10.45 0.31
N LYS A 113 -11.39 9.57 -0.19
CA LYS A 113 -10.65 8.62 0.64
C LYS A 113 -9.58 9.33 1.50
N ASP A 114 -9.22 8.73 2.63
CA ASP A 114 -8.13 9.23 3.50
C ASP A 114 -6.80 9.36 2.76
N LEU A 115 -6.51 8.43 1.83
CA LEU A 115 -5.34 8.47 0.95
C LEU A 115 -5.75 8.26 -0.52
N PRO A 116 -6.13 9.34 -1.23
CA PRO A 116 -6.53 9.27 -2.63
C PRO A 116 -5.40 8.81 -3.55
N THR A 117 -5.76 8.12 -4.61
CA THR A 117 -4.86 7.79 -5.74
C THR A 117 -5.06 8.80 -6.86
N TYR A 118 -4.24 9.85 -6.87
CA TYR A 118 -4.24 10.85 -7.93
C TYR A 118 -3.68 10.29 -9.25
N LYS A 119 -3.95 10.96 -10.36
CA LYS A 119 -3.46 10.56 -11.69
C LYS A 119 -2.69 11.70 -12.38
N ASP A 120 -2.36 11.51 -13.65
CA ASP A 120 -1.49 12.41 -14.43
C ASP A 120 -2.02 13.86 -14.48
N ASN A 121 -3.32 14.07 -14.70
CA ASN A 121 -3.89 15.41 -14.79
C ASN A 121 -3.90 16.11 -13.42
N ASP A 122 -4.13 15.37 -12.34
CA ASP A 122 -4.04 15.90 -10.97
C ASP A 122 -2.59 16.30 -10.66
N PHE A 123 -1.61 15.45 -11.04
CA PHE A 123 -0.19 15.72 -10.83
C PHE A 123 0.26 17.02 -11.52
N VAL A 124 -0.18 17.24 -12.76
CA VAL A 124 0.13 18.46 -13.52
C VAL A 124 -0.61 19.68 -12.98
N LYS A 125 -1.91 19.55 -12.68
CA LYS A 125 -2.76 20.65 -12.16
C LYS A 125 -2.25 21.18 -10.83
N ASP A 126 -1.82 20.29 -9.95
CA ASP A 126 -1.23 20.64 -8.65
C ASP A 126 0.19 21.22 -8.77
N GLY A 127 0.76 21.28 -9.98
CA GLY A 127 2.12 21.76 -10.20
C GLY A 127 3.19 20.91 -9.51
N MET A 128 2.91 19.61 -9.32
CA MET A 128 3.78 18.72 -8.55
C MET A 128 5.15 18.59 -9.22
N LYS A 129 6.20 18.68 -8.40
CA LYS A 129 7.59 18.48 -8.83
C LYS A 129 8.30 17.56 -7.84
N ILE A 130 9.06 16.62 -8.37
CA ILE A 130 9.83 15.65 -7.59
C ILE A 130 11.31 15.99 -7.70
N TYR A 131 11.91 16.34 -6.56
CA TYR A 131 13.32 16.71 -6.47
C TYR A 131 14.10 15.58 -5.81
N ILE A 132 14.89 14.86 -6.60
CA ILE A 132 15.67 13.69 -6.16
C ILE A 132 17.18 13.85 -6.40
N GLY A 133 17.61 15.01 -6.90
CA GLY A 133 19.01 15.26 -7.28
C GLY A 133 19.41 14.56 -8.59
N ASP A 134 20.49 15.04 -9.21
CA ASP A 134 20.88 14.62 -10.56
C ASP A 134 21.31 13.16 -10.63
N GLU A 135 22.04 12.67 -9.62
CA GLU A 135 22.53 11.29 -9.60
C GLU A 135 21.37 10.28 -9.48
N ALA A 136 20.45 10.50 -8.53
CA ALA A 136 19.31 9.60 -8.35
C ALA A 136 18.33 9.71 -9.52
N LYS A 137 18.13 10.92 -10.07
CA LYS A 137 17.35 11.12 -11.30
C LYS A 137 17.93 10.32 -12.46
N LYS A 138 19.25 10.39 -12.68
CA LYS A 138 19.90 9.61 -13.73
C LYS A 138 19.67 8.11 -13.53
N LYS A 139 19.92 7.59 -12.33
CA LYS A 139 19.70 6.16 -12.00
C LYS A 139 18.24 5.73 -12.21
N LEU A 140 17.28 6.57 -11.80
CA LEU A 140 15.85 6.31 -11.97
C LEU A 140 15.48 6.24 -13.45
N ILE A 141 15.90 7.22 -14.25
CA ILE A 141 15.62 7.25 -15.69
C ILE A 141 16.29 6.07 -16.41
N ASP A 142 17.56 5.77 -16.11
CA ASP A 142 18.27 4.62 -16.71
C ASP A 142 17.58 3.28 -16.38
N THR A 143 17.02 3.14 -15.17
CA THR A 143 16.26 1.95 -14.77
C THR A 143 14.92 1.89 -15.48
N LEU A 144 14.17 3.00 -15.46
CA LEU A 144 12.85 3.11 -16.08
C LEU A 144 12.91 2.86 -17.58
N THR A 145 13.89 3.43 -18.29
CA THR A 145 14.09 3.21 -19.73
C THR A 145 14.31 1.74 -20.04
N ALA A 146 15.19 1.06 -19.30
CA ALA A 146 15.44 -0.36 -19.52
C ALA A 146 14.21 -1.24 -19.24
N ASP A 147 13.43 -0.92 -18.19
CA ASP A 147 12.20 -1.63 -17.85
C ASP A 147 11.13 -1.43 -18.94
N VAL A 148 10.96 -0.20 -19.42
CA VAL A 148 10.02 0.14 -20.51
C VAL A 148 10.43 -0.55 -21.81
N ASP A 149 11.72 -0.56 -22.15
CA ASP A 149 12.23 -1.28 -23.33
C ASP A 149 11.93 -2.77 -23.24
N PHE A 150 12.11 -3.37 -22.06
CA PHE A 150 11.77 -4.78 -21.82
C PHE A 150 10.28 -5.05 -21.99
N LEU A 151 9.40 -4.24 -21.37
CA LEU A 151 7.95 -4.37 -21.52
C LEU A 151 7.49 -4.19 -22.98
N THR A 152 8.12 -3.24 -23.69
CA THR A 152 7.81 -2.94 -25.10
C THR A 152 8.13 -4.12 -26.02
N ARG A 153 9.27 -4.79 -25.82
CA ARG A 153 9.63 -6.01 -26.57
C ARG A 153 8.65 -7.16 -26.37
N LEU A 154 7.94 -7.18 -25.24
CA LEU A 154 6.92 -8.17 -24.92
C LEU A 154 5.50 -7.73 -25.28
N HIS A 155 5.36 -6.56 -25.94
CA HIS A 155 4.07 -5.96 -26.28
C HIS A 155 3.14 -5.76 -25.06
N LEU A 156 3.73 -5.56 -23.88
CA LEU A 156 3.00 -5.22 -22.68
C LEU A 156 2.76 -3.71 -22.67
N MET A 157 1.52 -3.33 -22.38
CA MET A 157 1.07 -1.94 -22.34
C MET A 157 0.19 -1.72 -21.11
N ASP A 158 -0.34 -0.51 -20.97
CA ASP A 158 -1.27 -0.13 -19.89
C ASP A 158 -0.73 -0.26 -18.46
N TYR A 159 0.58 -0.36 -18.31
CA TYR A 159 1.25 -0.24 -17.02
C TYR A 159 1.28 1.21 -16.56
N SER A 160 1.29 1.38 -15.23
CA SER A 160 1.44 2.68 -14.58
C SER A 160 2.68 2.68 -13.70
N LEU A 161 3.33 3.83 -13.56
CA LEU A 161 4.29 4.09 -12.50
C LEU A 161 3.52 4.51 -11.24
N LEU A 162 3.59 3.68 -10.20
CA LEU A 162 3.02 4.00 -8.90
C LEU A 162 4.02 4.83 -8.09
N LEU A 163 3.61 6.02 -7.66
CA LEU A 163 4.44 6.96 -6.91
C LEU A 163 3.81 7.25 -5.54
N GLY A 164 4.59 7.04 -4.49
CA GLY A 164 4.22 7.38 -3.11
C GLY A 164 5.16 8.46 -2.58
N LEU A 165 4.59 9.49 -1.97
CA LEU A 165 5.32 10.59 -1.35
C LEU A 165 5.19 10.49 0.17
N HIS A 166 6.33 10.46 0.84
CA HIS A 166 6.44 10.59 2.28
C HIS A 166 6.94 12.00 2.60
N ASP A 167 6.20 12.73 3.43
CA ASP A 167 6.59 14.03 3.97
C ASP A 167 7.17 13.80 5.36
N CYS A 168 8.49 14.00 5.48
CA CYS A 168 9.20 13.74 6.73
C CYS A 168 8.75 14.69 7.85
N ALA A 169 8.53 15.97 7.54
CA ALA A 169 8.16 16.96 8.55
C ALA A 169 6.75 16.69 9.09
N ARG A 170 5.83 16.33 8.20
CA ARG A 170 4.48 15.90 8.59
C ARG A 170 4.51 14.63 9.43
N ALA A 171 5.29 13.63 9.03
CA ALA A 171 5.41 12.38 9.80
C ALA A 171 6.01 12.59 11.20
N GLU A 172 7.01 13.47 11.33
CA GLU A 172 7.58 13.82 12.64
C GLU A 172 6.57 14.53 13.54
N GLN A 173 5.72 15.39 12.97
CA GLN A 173 4.63 16.02 13.71
C GLN A 173 3.59 15.00 14.15
N GLU A 174 3.09 14.15 13.24
CA GLU A 174 2.10 13.12 13.55
C GLU A 174 2.60 12.14 14.62
N ASN A 175 3.90 11.80 14.61
CA ASN A 175 4.50 10.95 15.63
C ASN A 175 4.57 11.62 17.01
N ARG A 176 4.85 12.94 17.07
CA ARG A 176 4.84 13.68 18.33
C ARG A 176 3.43 13.77 18.91
N GLU A 177 2.46 14.16 18.09
CA GLU A 177 1.06 14.23 18.51
C GLU A 177 0.52 12.88 19.00
N ARG A 178 0.98 11.78 18.40
CA ARG A 178 0.61 10.44 18.84
C ARG A 178 1.23 10.08 20.19
N ALA A 179 2.51 10.39 20.40
CA ALA A 179 3.18 10.16 21.68
C ALA A 179 2.53 10.97 22.81
N GLU A 180 2.18 12.23 22.55
CA GLU A 180 1.47 13.09 23.51
C GLU A 180 0.11 12.51 23.91
N ARG A 181 -0.66 11.95 22.96
CA ARG A 181 -1.94 11.29 23.27
C ARG A 181 -1.78 10.01 24.07
N GLU A 182 -0.76 9.21 23.77
CA GLU A 182 -0.46 7.98 24.52
C GLU A 182 -0.05 8.32 25.97
N GLU A 183 0.70 9.42 26.19
CA GLU A 183 1.04 9.92 27.53
C GLU A 183 -0.18 10.48 28.30
N ASP A 184 -1.11 11.13 27.63
CA ASP A 184 -2.35 11.63 28.24
C ASP A 184 -3.31 10.50 28.62
N GLU A 185 -3.41 9.44 27.81
CA GLU A 185 -4.22 8.25 28.11
C GLU A 185 -3.64 7.45 29.30
N ASP A 186 -2.31 7.27 29.36
CA ASP A 186 -1.65 6.58 30.48
C ASP A 186 -1.79 7.37 31.81
N ASN A 187 -1.76 8.71 31.78
CA ASN A 187 -1.96 9.52 32.99
C ASN A 187 -3.41 9.53 33.50
N HIS A 188 -4.41 9.24 32.66
CA HIS A 188 -5.81 9.24 33.06
C HIS A 188 -6.22 7.92 33.74
N ASP A 189 -5.56 6.80 33.40
CA ASP A 189 -5.78 5.51 34.06
C ASP A 189 -5.19 5.45 35.48
N ASP A 190 -4.24 6.33 35.84
CA ASP A 190 -3.65 6.41 37.19
C ASP A 190 -4.45 7.27 38.18
N GLU A 191 -5.38 8.12 37.73
CA GLU A 191 -6.18 8.98 38.63
C GLU A 191 -7.48 8.31 39.14
N ASP A 192 -8.03 7.33 38.40
CA ASP A 192 -9.33 6.71 38.72
C ASP A 192 -9.27 5.64 39.84
N ASP A 193 -8.07 5.25 40.31
CA ASP A 193 -7.89 4.28 41.39
C ASP A 193 -7.82 4.93 42.80
N SER A 194 -8.07 6.24 42.91
CA SER A 194 -7.93 7.00 44.17
C SER A 194 -9.25 7.44 44.86
N GLU A 195 -10.41 7.27 44.23
CA GLU A 195 -11.73 7.58 44.83
C GLU A 195 -12.58 6.32 45.11
N SER A 196 -12.16 5.46 46.04
CA SER A 196 -13.08 4.50 46.68
C SER A 196 -12.65 4.19 48.11
N GLY A 197 -13.04 5.06 49.05
CA GLY A 197 -12.66 4.87 50.44
C GLY A 197 -13.30 5.77 51.49
N SER A 198 -14.62 5.98 51.50
CA SER A 198 -15.33 6.26 52.77
C SER A 198 -16.86 6.21 52.63
N GLY A 199 -17.51 5.29 53.34
CA GLY A 199 -18.97 5.26 53.43
C GLY A 199 -19.52 4.09 54.25
N LEU A 200 -19.11 3.96 55.52
CA LEU A 200 -19.77 3.07 56.48
C LEU A 200 -20.72 3.92 57.34
N GLU A 201 -22.03 3.86 57.08
CA GLU A 201 -23.04 4.21 58.08
C GLU A 201 -24.18 3.17 58.13
N SER A 202 -24.43 2.79 59.37
CA SER A 202 -25.35 1.81 59.92
C SER A 202 -26.82 2.04 59.61
N ARG A 203 -27.61 0.96 59.49
CA ARG A 203 -29.01 0.92 60.00
C ARG A 203 -29.57 -0.50 60.11
N GLY A 204 -29.91 -0.87 61.34
CA GLY A 204 -30.99 -1.80 61.70
C GLY A 204 -31.56 -1.32 63.06
N PRO A 205 -32.63 -1.92 63.63
CA PRO A 205 -33.50 -2.99 63.13
C PRO A 205 -35.00 -2.59 63.17
N GLY A 206 -35.89 -3.47 62.68
CA GLY A 206 -37.33 -3.35 62.85
C GLY A 206 -38.06 -4.70 62.67
N THR A 207 -38.40 -5.31 63.81
CA THR A 207 -39.53 -6.23 64.06
C THR A 207 -40.86 -5.51 63.73
N GLU A 208 -42.00 -6.11 63.39
CA GLU A 208 -42.65 -7.43 63.52
C GLU A 208 -43.37 -7.79 62.20
#